data_AF-A0A0J9YB65-F1
#
_entry.id   AF-A0A0J9YB65-F1
#
_cell.length_a   1.000
_cell.length_b   1.000
_cell.length_c   1.000
_cell.angle_alpha   90.00
_cell.angle_beta   90.00
_cell.angle_gamma   90.00
#
_symmetry.space_group_name_H-M   'P 1'
#
loop_
_entity.id
_entity.type
_entity.pdbx_description
1 polymer ?
#
loop_
_entity_poly.entity_id
_entity_poly.type
_entity_poly.pdbx_seq_one_letter_code
_entity_poly.pdbx_strand_id
1 'polypeptide(L)'
;MALENDYDEFFMGIRFRKSVGFERTDNLRLRLAPWDIGEPNLKNGNCVVLKIGRNGPAWYIDDCMKRKPIVCRLTNEEPMSMVPQTVRCPDGKEDWILGETHCYHLVSNTSMFSSGFKADHDCFKVSIKVC
;
A
#
# COMPACT_ATOMS: atom_id res chain seq x y z
N MET A 1 12.57 5.59 22.88
CA MET A 1 11.13 5.83 23.15
C MET A 1 10.29 4.55 23.19
N ALA A 2 10.32 3.62 22.22
CA ALA A 2 9.76 2.27 22.41
C ALA A 2 10.79 1.32 23.07
N LEU A 3 12.01 1.34 22.55
CA LEU A 3 13.18 0.64 23.11
C LEU A 3 13.61 1.14 24.50
N GLU A 4 13.25 2.36 24.88
CA GLU A 4 13.55 2.90 26.23
C GLU A 4 12.59 2.38 27.30
N ASN A 5 11.45 1.81 26.89
CA ASN A 5 10.43 1.25 27.79
C ASN A 5 10.32 -0.28 27.67
N ASP A 6 11.30 -0.94 27.04
CA ASP A 6 11.36 -2.40 26.86
C ASP A 6 10.12 -3.00 26.15
N TYR A 7 9.51 -2.23 25.23
CA TYR A 7 8.40 -2.74 24.42
C TYR A 7 8.90 -3.44 23.17
N ASP A 8 8.80 -4.77 23.17
CA ASP A 8 9.18 -5.62 22.03
C ASP A 8 8.13 -5.64 20.91
N GLU A 9 6.87 -5.29 21.21
CA GLU A 9 5.79 -5.28 20.23
C GLU A 9 4.67 -4.28 20.52
N PHE A 10 4.05 -3.75 19.46
CA PHE A 10 2.93 -2.80 19.58
C PHE A 10 2.04 -2.74 18.33
N PHE A 11 0.76 -2.41 18.53
CA PHE A 11 -0.16 -2.16 17.42
C PHE A 11 0.09 -0.80 16.77
N MET A 12 -0.04 -0.76 15.44
CA MET A 12 0.21 0.43 14.62
C MET A 12 -1.06 1.07 14.05
N GLY A 13 -2.25 0.62 14.46
CA GLY A 13 -3.53 1.14 13.96
C GLY A 13 -3.79 0.82 12.49
N ILE A 14 -3.24 -0.29 11.98
CA ILE A 14 -3.46 -0.80 10.63
C ILE A 14 -4.21 -2.13 10.75
N ARG A 15 -5.20 -2.34 9.87
CA ARG A 15 -5.90 -3.63 9.78
C ARG A 15 -6.19 -4.03 8.35
N PHE A 16 -6.37 -5.32 8.13
CA PHE A 16 -6.85 -5.87 6.88
C PHE A 16 -8.38 -5.98 6.87
N ARG A 17 -9.01 -5.56 5.77
CA ARG A 17 -10.41 -5.82 5.45
C ARG A 17 -10.50 -6.38 4.04
N LYS A 18 -11.31 -7.43 3.85
CA LYS A 18 -11.47 -8.09 2.54
C LYS A 18 -11.91 -7.14 1.41
N SER A 19 -12.69 -6.11 1.73
CA SER A 19 -13.22 -5.17 0.74
C SER A 19 -12.22 -4.11 0.27
N VAL A 20 -11.29 -3.69 1.14
CA VAL A 20 -10.41 -2.53 0.88
C VAL A 20 -8.92 -2.85 1.02
N GLY A 21 -8.57 -4.05 1.47
CA GLY A 21 -7.19 -4.46 1.76
C GLY A 21 -6.70 -3.92 3.11
N PHE A 22 -5.41 -3.60 3.18
CA PHE A 22 -4.80 -3.00 4.37
C PHE A 22 -5.14 -1.51 4.45
N GLU A 23 -5.83 -1.12 5.53
CA GLU A 23 -6.23 0.25 5.80
C GLU A 23 -5.63 0.75 7.12
N ARG A 24 -5.27 2.03 7.14
CA ARG A 24 -4.90 2.75 8.36
C ARG A 24 -6.15 3.33 9.00
N THR A 25 -6.17 3.42 10.34
CA THR A 25 -7.30 3.99 11.08
C THR A 25 -7.48 5.50 10.83
N ASP A 26 -6.42 6.19 10.42
CA ASP A 26 -6.42 7.62 10.05
C ASP A 26 -6.82 7.88 8.58
N ASN A 27 -7.22 6.84 7.82
CA ASN A 27 -7.56 6.90 6.40
C ASN A 27 -6.45 7.42 5.48
N LEU A 28 -5.22 7.55 5.97
CA LEU A 28 -4.07 7.88 5.13
C LEU A 28 -3.63 6.67 4.30
N ARG A 29 -2.98 6.93 3.17
CA ARG A 29 -2.45 5.88 2.29
C ARG A 29 -1.30 5.15 2.98
N LEU A 30 -1.38 3.82 3.00
CA LEU A 30 -0.26 2.96 3.39
C LEU A 30 0.83 3.01 2.31
N ARG A 31 2.04 3.47 2.67
CA ARG A 31 3.16 3.64 1.71
C ARG A 31 4.22 2.54 1.80
N LEU A 32 4.42 2.02 3.00
CA LEU A 32 5.41 1.00 3.30
C LEU A 32 4.72 -0.14 4.04
N ALA A 33 5.17 -1.35 3.79
CA ALA A 33 4.71 -2.55 4.48
C ALA A 33 5.89 -3.51 4.67
N PRO A 34 6.81 -3.24 5.61
CA PRO A 34 7.99 -4.07 5.89
C PRO A 34 7.59 -5.33 6.66
N TRP A 35 6.90 -6.25 5.97
CA TRP A 35 6.53 -7.56 6.50
C TRP A 35 7.75 -8.43 6.80
N ASP A 36 7.66 -9.23 7.86
CA ASP A 36 8.63 -10.30 8.06
C ASP A 36 8.38 -11.47 7.08
N ILE A 37 9.34 -12.39 7.02
CA ILE A 37 9.25 -13.60 6.21
C ILE A 37 7.99 -14.40 6.59
N GLY A 38 7.15 -14.68 5.59
CA GLY A 38 5.91 -15.45 5.77
C GLY A 38 4.69 -14.61 6.17
N GLU A 39 4.85 -13.30 6.35
CA GLU A 39 3.77 -12.35 6.55
C GLU A 39 3.42 -11.64 5.22
N PRO A 40 2.18 -11.14 5.05
CA PRO A 40 1.06 -11.22 5.99
C PRO A 40 0.35 -12.58 6.00
N ASN A 41 0.24 -13.20 7.18
CA ASN A 41 -0.52 -14.43 7.39
C ASN A 41 -1.88 -14.13 8.03
N LEU A 42 -2.89 -13.92 7.18
CA LEU A 42 -4.26 -13.58 7.59
C LEU A 42 -4.99 -14.69 8.38
N LYS A 43 -4.38 -15.86 8.58
CA LYS A 43 -4.90 -16.89 9.51
C LYS A 43 -4.68 -16.51 10.98
N ASN A 44 -3.70 -15.65 11.27
CA ASN A 44 -3.34 -15.23 12.63
C ASN A 44 -4.19 -14.07 13.16
N GLY A 45 -4.96 -13.41 12.29
CA GLY A 45 -5.76 -12.24 12.64
C GLY A 45 -5.85 -11.25 11.48
N ASN A 46 -6.19 -10.02 11.80
CA ASN A 46 -6.33 -8.96 10.80
C ASN A 46 -5.65 -7.65 11.22
N CYS A 47 -5.03 -7.56 12.40
CA CYS A 47 -4.40 -6.35 12.88
C CYS A 47 -2.88 -6.43 12.75
N VAL A 48 -2.27 -5.32 12.35
CA VAL A 48 -0.81 -5.27 12.17
C VAL A 48 -0.14 -4.87 13.47
N VAL A 49 0.84 -5.68 13.86
CA VAL A 49 1.73 -5.42 15.00
C VAL A 49 3.15 -5.20 14.46
N LEU A 50 3.86 -4.21 15.01
CA LEU A 50 5.31 -4.11 14.84
C LEU A 50 5.96 -4.95 15.92
N LYS A 51 6.94 -5.79 15.56
CA LYS A 51 7.82 -6.43 16.53
C LYS A 51 9.25 -5.99 16.28
N ILE A 52 9.98 -5.70 17.35
CA ILE A 52 11.39 -5.33 17.30
C ILE A 52 12.20 -6.61 17.57
N GLY A 53 12.63 -7.28 16.50
CA GLY A 53 13.43 -8.50 16.58
C GLY A 53 14.93 -8.23 16.45
N ARG A 54 15.73 -9.30 16.53
CA ARG A 54 17.20 -9.23 16.31
C ARG A 54 17.58 -8.74 14.92
N ASN A 55 16.74 -9.01 13.92
CA ASN A 55 16.95 -8.59 12.53
C ASN A 55 16.39 -7.18 12.23
N GLY A 56 15.91 -6.48 13.26
CA GLY A 56 15.26 -5.18 13.13
C GLY A 56 13.73 -5.26 13.26
N PRO A 57 13.05 -4.10 13.09
CA PRO A 57 11.61 -4.01 13.20
C PRO A 57 10.91 -4.57 11.95
N ALA A 58 9.95 -5.46 12.15
CA ALA A 58 9.17 -6.05 11.07
C ALA A 58 7.68 -6.15 11.43
N TRP A 59 6.84 -6.19 10.40
CA TRP A 59 5.38 -6.25 10.54
C TRP A 59 4.92 -7.70 10.58
N TYR A 60 3.94 -7.96 11.44
CA TYR A 60 3.26 -9.24 11.55
C TYR A 60 1.76 -9.03 11.64
N ILE A 61 1.00 -10.08 11.32
CA ILE A 61 -0.43 -10.15 11.57
C ILE A 61 -0.69 -10.79 12.94
N ASP A 62 -1.54 -10.16 13.74
CA ASP A 62 -2.02 -10.70 15.00
C ASP A 62 -3.53 -10.46 15.17
N ASP A 63 -4.10 -11.15 16.15
CA ASP A 63 -5.49 -11.02 16.54
C ASP A 63 -5.76 -9.63 17.13
N CYS A 64 -6.71 -8.92 16.54
CA CYS A 64 -7.16 -7.61 16.96
C CYS A 64 -7.74 -7.58 18.39
N MET A 65 -8.15 -8.72 18.93
CA MET A 65 -8.72 -8.82 20.29
C MET A 65 -7.64 -8.88 21.38
N LYS A 66 -6.37 -9.08 21.03
CA LYS A 66 -5.27 -9.06 22.00
C LYS A 66 -5.02 -7.65 22.52
N ARG A 67 -4.59 -7.56 23.78
CA ARG A 67 -4.12 -6.31 24.38
C ARG A 67 -2.61 -6.21 24.20
N LYS A 68 -2.16 -5.13 23.56
CA LYS A 68 -0.73 -4.79 23.40
C LYS A 68 -0.57 -3.27 23.54
N PRO A 69 0.64 -2.78 23.80
CA PRO A 69 0.95 -1.37 23.66
C PRO A 69 0.55 -0.85 22.27
N ILE A 70 0.22 0.43 22.21
CA ILE A 70 -0.17 1.11 20.96
C ILE A 70 0.79 2.26 20.70
N VAL A 71 1.01 2.59 19.44
CA VAL A 71 1.75 3.79 19.05
C VAL A 71 0.80 4.83 18.48
N CYS A 72 0.80 6.01 19.09
CA CYS A 72 0.06 7.18 18.63
C CYS A 72 0.99 8.08 17.80
N ARG A 73 0.50 8.58 16.65
CA ARG A 73 1.19 9.56 15.82
C ARG A 73 0.38 10.85 15.82
N LEU A 74 1.05 11.97 16.09
CA LEU A 74 0.49 13.30 15.79
C LEU A 74 0.87 13.65 14.35
N THR A 75 -0.08 14.07 13.53
CA THR A 75 0.17 14.47 12.14
C THR A 75 -0.73 15.64 11.76
N ASN A 76 -0.18 16.57 10.97
CA ASN A 76 -0.94 17.62 10.31
C ASN A 76 -1.30 17.23 8.86
N GLU A 77 -0.98 16.00 8.45
CA GLU A 77 -1.36 15.46 7.15
C GLU A 77 -2.88 15.23 7.12
N GLU A 78 -3.57 15.91 6.21
CA GLU A 78 -4.97 15.65 5.95
C GLU A 78 -5.13 14.36 5.12
N PRO A 79 -6.18 13.55 5.39
CA PRO A 79 -6.53 12.46 4.50
C PRO A 79 -6.73 13.00 3.09
N MET A 80 -6.16 12.33 2.09
CA MET A 80 -6.22 12.77 0.72
C MET A 80 -7.69 12.92 0.31
N SER A 81 -8.13 14.16 0.06
CA SER A 81 -9.47 14.42 -0.45
C SER A 81 -9.59 13.77 -1.83
N MET A 82 -10.55 12.86 -2.01
CA MET A 82 -10.97 12.43 -3.35
C MET A 82 -11.66 13.62 -4.00
N VAL A 83 -10.87 14.52 -4.57
CA VAL A 83 -11.40 15.59 -5.41
C VAL A 83 -12.05 14.91 -6.61
N PRO A 84 -13.36 15.09 -6.86
CA PRO A 84 -13.98 14.57 -8.07
C PRO A 84 -13.39 15.34 -9.25
N GLN A 85 -12.32 14.79 -9.83
CA GLN A 85 -11.72 15.33 -11.03
C GLN A 85 -12.59 14.92 -12.22
N THR A 86 -12.78 15.83 -13.17
CA THR A 86 -13.34 15.49 -14.49
C THR A 86 -12.24 14.75 -15.24
N VAL A 87 -12.02 13.48 -14.90
CA VAL A 87 -10.91 12.71 -15.48
C VAL A 87 -11.31 12.30 -16.89
N ARG A 88 -10.53 12.76 -17.87
CA ARG A 88 -10.46 12.16 -19.20
C ARG A 88 -9.03 11.72 -19.43
N CYS A 89 -8.85 10.70 -20.25
CA CYS A 89 -7.50 10.36 -20.68
C CYS A 89 -6.93 11.48 -21.54
N PRO A 90 -5.59 11.66 -21.54
CA PRO A 90 -4.94 12.64 -22.40
C PRO A 90 -5.33 12.45 -23.87
N ASP A 91 -5.32 13.53 -24.63
CA ASP A 91 -5.56 13.49 -26.08
C ASP A 91 -4.61 12.48 -26.75
N GLY A 92 -5.12 11.68 -27.69
CA GLY A 92 -4.39 10.59 -28.34
C GLY A 92 -4.29 9.29 -27.53
N LYS A 93 -5.00 9.19 -26.40
CA LYS A 93 -5.12 7.99 -25.56
C LYS A 93 -6.59 7.68 -25.23
N GLU A 94 -7.49 7.95 -26.16
CA GLU A 94 -8.93 7.77 -25.98
C GLU A 94 -9.34 6.29 -25.83
N ASP A 95 -8.49 5.37 -26.31
CA ASP A 95 -8.64 3.92 -26.19
C ASP A 95 -8.17 3.35 -24.83
N TRP A 96 -7.62 4.20 -23.95
CA TRP A 96 -7.16 3.79 -22.63
C TRP A 96 -8.33 3.66 -21.65
N ILE A 97 -8.15 2.81 -20.65
CA ILE A 97 -9.13 2.57 -19.60
C ILE A 97 -9.10 3.75 -18.64
N LEU A 98 -10.17 4.53 -18.62
CA LEU A 98 -10.37 5.61 -17.65
C LEU A 98 -10.72 5.01 -16.28
N GLY A 99 -9.86 5.22 -15.28
CA GLY A 99 -10.20 4.97 -13.88
C GLY A 99 -10.60 6.26 -13.15
N GLU A 100 -10.81 6.14 -11.84
CA GLU A 100 -11.33 7.25 -11.01
C GLU A 100 -10.41 8.47 -10.95
N THR A 101 -9.10 8.27 -11.07
CA THR A 101 -8.08 9.33 -10.93
C THR A 101 -6.99 9.27 -12.00
N HIS A 102 -6.90 8.18 -12.75
CA HIS A 102 -5.80 7.92 -13.70
C HIS A 102 -6.33 7.13 -14.91
N CYS A 103 -5.56 7.12 -15.99
CA CYS A 103 -5.80 6.28 -17.16
C CYS A 103 -4.81 5.12 -17.23
N TYR A 104 -5.30 3.98 -17.71
CA TYR A 104 -4.57 2.73 -17.69
C TYR A 104 -4.56 2.10 -19.10
N HIS A 105 -3.41 1.58 -19.51
CA HIS A 105 -3.28 0.80 -20.74
C HIS A 105 -2.93 -0.64 -20.39
N LEU A 106 -3.75 -1.57 -20.87
CA LEU A 106 -3.44 -2.99 -20.77
C LEU A 106 -2.78 -3.43 -22.06
N VAL A 107 -1.49 -3.71 -21.99
CA VAL A 107 -0.75 -4.31 -23.11
C VAL A 107 -1.28 -5.72 -23.34
N SER A 108 -2.00 -5.91 -24.45
CA SER A 108 -2.59 -7.20 -24.83
C SER A 108 -1.79 -7.94 -25.90
N ASN A 109 -0.91 -7.23 -26.62
CA ASN A 109 -0.05 -7.82 -27.64
C ASN A 109 1.09 -8.60 -26.98
N THR A 110 1.11 -9.92 -27.19
CA THR A 110 2.10 -10.84 -26.60
C THR A 110 3.54 -10.51 -26.97
N SER A 111 3.77 -9.90 -28.14
CA SER A 111 5.11 -9.43 -28.56
C SER A 111 5.65 -8.27 -27.71
N MET A 112 4.78 -7.57 -26.98
CA MET A 112 5.12 -6.48 -26.07
C MET A 112 5.11 -6.92 -24.59
N PHE A 113 4.93 -8.21 -24.31
CA PHE A 113 5.03 -8.72 -22.95
C PHE A 113 6.48 -8.68 -22.48
N SER A 114 6.67 -8.17 -21.26
CA SER A 114 7.98 -7.96 -20.68
C SER A 114 8.07 -8.59 -19.31
N SER A 115 9.30 -8.95 -18.93
CA SER A 115 9.62 -9.35 -17.56
C SER A 115 9.34 -8.21 -16.58
N GLY A 116 9.07 -8.55 -15.31
CA GLY A 116 8.78 -7.55 -14.29
C GLY A 116 9.86 -6.47 -14.13
N PHE A 117 11.14 -6.83 -14.25
CA PHE A 117 12.25 -5.88 -14.17
C PHE A 117 12.33 -4.90 -15.35
N LYS A 118 11.69 -5.22 -16.48
CA LYS A 118 11.66 -4.38 -17.69
C LYS A 118 10.33 -3.67 -17.88
N ALA A 119 9.28 -4.16 -17.22
CA ALA A 119 7.91 -3.68 -17.38
C ALA A 119 7.79 -2.17 -17.14
N ASP A 120 8.43 -1.63 -16.10
CA ASP A 120 8.39 -0.19 -15.80
C ASP A 120 8.94 0.66 -16.96
N HIS A 121 10.14 0.34 -17.42
CA HIS A 121 10.79 1.00 -18.55
C HIS A 121 9.97 0.86 -19.86
N ASP A 122 9.37 -0.30 -20.12
CA ASP A 122 8.57 -0.49 -21.34
C ASP A 122 7.22 0.25 -21.25
N CYS A 123 6.57 0.26 -20.09
CA CYS A 123 5.37 1.06 -19.84
C CYS A 123 5.65 2.58 -19.96
N PHE A 124 6.81 3.04 -19.50
CA PHE A 124 7.25 4.43 -19.67
C PHE A 124 7.28 4.83 -21.16
N LYS A 125 7.83 3.96 -22.03
CA LYS A 125 7.85 4.19 -23.49
C LYS A 125 6.46 4.24 -24.11
N VAL A 126 5.53 3.42 -23.65
CA VAL A 126 4.14 3.43 -24.12
C VAL A 126 3.43 4.72 -23.69
N SER A 127 3.71 5.19 -22.47
CA SER A 127 3.04 6.34 -21.85
C SER A 127 3.47 7.68 -22.44
N ILE A 128 4.72 7.79 -22.92
CA ILE A 128 5.31 9.01 -23.52
C ILE A 128 4.92 9.21 -24.98
N LYS A 129 4.26 8.24 -25.65
CA LYS A 129 3.77 8.44 -27.01
C LYS A 129 2.56 9.39 -27.06
N VAL A 130 2.74 10.63 -26.62
CA VAL A 130 1.93 11.81 -26.92
C VAL A 130 2.93 12.97 -27.05
N CYS A 131 3.18 13.37 -28.29
CA CYS A 131 3.56 14.73 -28.68
C CYS A 131 2.51 15.20 -29.66
#